data_AF-A0A4Y6KM81-F1
#
_entry.id   AF-A0A4Y6KM81-F1
#
_cell.length_a   1.000
_cell.length_b   1.000
_cell.length_c   1.000
_cell.angle_alpha   90.00
_cell.angle_beta   90.00
_cell.angle_gamma   90.00
#
_symmetry.space_group_name_H-M   'P 1'
#
loop_
_entity.id
_entity.type
_entity.pdbx_description
1 polymer ?
#
loop_
_entity_poly.entity_id
_entity_poly.type
_entity_poly.pdbx_seq_one_letter_code
_entity_poly.pdbx_strand_id
1 'polypeptide(L)'
;MISIEFDATDVAKLAAAMEQSPEIVEDELGRFMRAATMHLQAEVQERTPTTHGTLRASVIGDVRVLPGIGIEGVVGTSLAYAVPVELGSGPHMPPVEPLVEWAKQKLGVRGKEAESAAWGIAKAIAKRGTLGVGMFHRALAANRQQLLEQFGECVRRITTRIGTIQ
;
A
#
# COMPACT_ATOMS: atom_id res chain seq x y z
N MET A 1 4.56 -7.76 -10.80
CA MET A 1 5.03 -8.14 -9.45
C MET A 1 6.13 -7.15 -9.10
N ILE A 2 5.99 -6.36 -8.04
CA ILE A 2 7.07 -5.47 -7.57
C ILE A 2 7.90 -6.26 -6.57
N SER A 3 9.18 -6.48 -6.86
CA SER A 3 10.12 -7.14 -5.95
C SER A 3 11.09 -6.11 -5.35
N ILE A 4 11.41 -6.30 -4.07
CA ILE A 4 12.48 -5.61 -3.40
C ILE A 4 13.65 -6.59 -3.29
N GLU A 5 14.81 -6.17 -3.78
CA GLU A 5 16.03 -6.96 -3.71
C GLU A 5 16.88 -6.41 -2.59
N PHE A 6 17.17 -7.26 -1.60
CA PHE A 6 18.02 -6.91 -0.46
C PHE A 6 19.48 -7.24 -0.76
N ASP A 7 20.40 -6.52 -0.13
CA ASP A 7 21.82 -6.79 -0.25
C ASP A 7 22.14 -8.21 0.28
N ALA A 8 22.87 -8.99 -0.52
CA ALA A 8 23.18 -10.38 -0.18
C ALA A 8 23.99 -10.50 1.12
N THR A 9 24.83 -9.51 1.43
CA THR A 9 25.62 -9.45 2.66
C THR A 9 24.72 -9.26 3.87
N ASP A 10 23.71 -8.38 3.76
CA ASP A 10 22.77 -8.13 4.85
C ASP A 10 21.85 -9.33 5.08
N VAL A 11 21.43 -10.02 4.02
CA VAL A 11 20.70 -11.29 4.13
C VAL A 11 21.55 -12.37 4.81
N ALA A 12 22.83 -12.49 4.46
CA ALA A 12 23.74 -13.45 5.09
C ALA A 12 23.96 -13.15 6.58
N LYS A 13 24.15 -11.88 6.95
CA LYS A 13 24.26 -11.46 8.35
C LYS A 13 22.98 -11.77 9.14
N LEU A 14 21.81 -11.55 8.53
CA LEU A 14 20.53 -11.85 9.14
C LEU A 14 20.36 -13.35 9.38
N ALA A 15 20.75 -14.19 8.42
CA ALA A 15 20.70 -15.66 8.57
C ALA A 15 21.59 -16.13 9.73
N ALA A 16 22.84 -15.65 9.81
CA ALA A 16 23.74 -15.97 10.92
C ALA A 16 23.20 -15.47 12.27
N ALA A 17 22.63 -14.26 12.31
CA ALA A 17 22.02 -13.70 13.51
C ALA A 17 20.80 -14.51 13.98
N MET A 18 20.02 -15.05 13.05
CA MET A 18 18.84 -15.88 13.35
C MET A 18 19.24 -17.21 14.01
N GLU A 19 20.37 -17.81 13.59
CA GLU A 19 20.90 -19.02 14.23
C GLU A 19 21.43 -18.74 15.65
N GLN A 20 22.01 -17.55 15.86
CA GLN A 20 22.65 -17.21 17.13
C GLN A 20 21.67 -16.70 18.19
N SER A 21 20.71 -15.85 17.81
CA SER A 21 19.78 -15.18 18.74
C SER A 21 18.46 -14.84 18.04
N PRO A 22 17.60 -15.84 17.76
CA PRO A 22 16.35 -15.64 17.03
C PRO A 22 15.42 -14.62 17.69
N GLU A 23 15.40 -14.55 19.03
CA GLU A 23 14.58 -13.59 19.78
C GLU A 23 14.97 -12.13 19.54
N ILE A 24 16.26 -11.83 19.33
CA ILE A 24 16.73 -10.47 19.01
C ILE A 24 16.34 -10.11 17.58
N VAL A 25 16.47 -11.07 16.67
CA VAL A 25 16.09 -10.89 15.27
C VAL A 25 14.60 -10.63 15.14
N GLU A 26 13.76 -11.44 15.79
CA GLU A 26 12.30 -11.27 15.79
C GLU A 26 11.87 -9.91 16.36
N ASP A 27 12.49 -9.45 17.47
CA ASP A 27 12.19 -8.13 18.05
C ASP A 27 12.57 -6.98 17.10
N GLU A 28 13.79 -6.97 16.55
CA GLU A 28 14.25 -5.91 15.65
C GLU A 28 13.51 -5.91 14.31
N LEU A 29 13.32 -7.08 13.69
CA LEU A 29 12.53 -7.19 12.46
C LEU A 29 11.07 -6.81 12.71
N GLY A 30 10.50 -7.18 13.86
CA GLY A 30 9.14 -6.80 14.24
C GLY A 30 8.97 -5.29 14.34
N ARG A 31 9.95 -4.60 14.94
CA ARG A 31 9.97 -3.12 15.00
C ARG A 31 10.10 -2.49 13.61
N PHE A 32 11.02 -3.01 12.79
CA PHE A 32 11.19 -2.56 11.41
C PHE A 32 9.91 -2.72 10.60
N MET A 33 9.30 -3.91 10.63
CA MET A 33 8.07 -4.19 9.88
C MET A 33 6.90 -3.32 10.33
N ARG A 34 6.75 -3.05 11.63
CA ARG A 34 5.73 -2.11 12.12
C ARG A 34 5.96 -0.69 11.59
N ALA A 35 7.19 -0.18 11.66
CA ALA A 35 7.53 1.14 11.15
C ALA A 35 7.30 1.25 9.63
N ALA A 36 7.80 0.28 8.86
CA ALA A 36 7.64 0.21 7.41
C ALA A 36 6.16 0.15 6.99
N THR A 37 5.37 -0.70 7.66
CA THR A 37 3.95 -0.87 7.36
C THR A 37 3.14 0.38 7.69
N MET A 38 3.41 1.04 8.83
CA MET A 38 2.76 2.32 9.18
C MET A 38 3.12 3.43 8.19
N HIS A 39 4.39 3.52 7.77
CA HIS A 39 4.84 4.50 6.79
C HIS A 39 4.16 4.28 5.43
N LEU A 40 4.19 3.05 4.92
CA LEU A 40 3.52 2.70 3.67
C LEU A 40 2.01 2.91 3.74
N GLN A 41 1.37 2.61 4.88
CA GLN A 41 -0.05 2.90 5.07
C GLN A 41 -0.32 4.40 4.87
N ALA A 42 0.46 5.29 5.50
CA ALA A 42 0.29 6.73 5.34
C ALA A 42 0.49 7.18 3.88
N GLU A 43 1.52 6.66 3.22
CA GLU A 43 1.84 6.96 1.81
C GLU A 43 0.72 6.53 0.85
N VAL A 44 0.11 5.37 1.10
CA VAL A 44 -1.06 4.89 0.34
C VAL A 44 -2.27 5.77 0.62
N GLN A 45 -2.52 6.13 1.89
CA GLN A 45 -3.63 6.99 2.27
C GLN A 45 -3.56 8.36 1.58
N GLU A 46 -2.37 8.96 1.50
CA GLU A 46 -2.14 10.23 0.81
C GLU A 46 -2.47 10.13 -0.68
N ARG A 47 -2.01 9.06 -1.35
CA ARG A 47 -2.25 8.82 -2.78
C ARG A 47 -3.66 8.36 -3.10
N THR A 48 -4.43 7.95 -2.10
CA THR A 48 -5.79 7.46 -2.30
C THR A 48 -6.72 8.61 -2.70
N PRO A 49 -7.44 8.50 -3.85
CA PRO A 49 -8.35 9.52 -4.30
C PRO A 49 -9.55 9.64 -3.37
N THR A 50 -10.01 10.86 -3.10
CA THR A 50 -11.12 11.11 -2.18
C THR A 50 -12.28 11.85 -2.82
N THR A 51 -13.47 11.32 -2.53
CA THR A 51 -14.75 12.03 -2.67
C THR A 51 -15.32 12.21 -1.26
N HIS A 52 -15.59 11.11 -0.55
CA HIS A 52 -16.00 11.12 0.87
C HIS A 52 -14.93 10.62 1.86
N GLY A 53 -13.78 10.12 1.36
CA GLY A 53 -12.68 9.66 2.20
C GLY A 53 -12.77 8.20 2.69
N THR A 54 -13.87 7.49 2.48
CA THR A 54 -14.08 6.11 2.95
C THR A 54 -12.97 5.15 2.53
N LEU A 55 -12.55 5.17 1.27
CA LEU A 55 -11.46 4.31 0.80
C LEU A 55 -10.15 4.60 1.53
N ARG A 56 -9.77 5.88 1.63
CA ARG A 56 -8.56 6.31 2.34
C ARG A 56 -8.59 5.84 3.79
N ALA A 57 -9.70 6.07 4.49
CA ALA A 57 -9.84 5.68 5.89
C ALA A 57 -9.81 4.14 6.09
N SER A 58 -10.17 3.36 5.08
CA SER A 58 -10.15 1.89 5.15
C SER A 58 -8.78 1.26 4.92
N VAL A 59 -7.78 2.03 4.47
CA VAL A 59 -6.43 1.51 4.25
C VAL A 59 -5.78 1.30 5.60
N ILE A 60 -5.46 0.04 5.90
CA ILE A 60 -4.84 -0.39 7.15
C ILE A 60 -3.53 -1.11 6.89
N GLY A 61 -2.61 -0.95 7.83
CA GLY A 61 -1.37 -1.67 7.96
C GLY A 61 -1.47 -2.69 9.10
N ASP A 62 -1.07 -3.92 8.85
CA ASP A 62 -1.02 -4.99 9.86
C ASP A 62 0.33 -5.71 9.80
N VAL A 63 0.82 -6.17 10.95
CA VAL A 63 2.07 -6.94 11.04
C VAL A 63 1.81 -8.23 11.80
N ARG A 64 2.13 -9.35 11.15
CA ARG A 64 1.93 -10.69 11.67
C ARG A 64 3.27 -11.36 11.83
N VAL A 65 3.59 -11.76 13.05
CA VAL A 65 4.70 -12.67 13.31
C VAL A 65 4.17 -14.08 13.04
N LEU A 66 4.82 -14.79 12.12
CA LEU A 66 4.54 -16.16 11.75
C LEU A 66 5.63 -17.03 12.40
N PRO A 67 5.36 -17.68 13.56
CA PRO A 67 6.38 -18.40 14.30
C PRO A 67 7.10 -19.43 13.43
N GLY A 68 8.45 -19.38 13.41
CA GLY A 68 9.28 -20.27 12.62
C GLY A 68 9.26 -20.04 11.10
N ILE A 69 8.52 -19.05 10.60
CA ILE A 69 8.47 -18.68 9.17
C ILE A 69 9.05 -17.28 8.94
N GLY A 70 8.63 -16.29 9.73
CA GLY A 70 9.11 -14.91 9.59
C GLY A 70 8.08 -13.87 10.03
N ILE A 71 8.24 -12.64 9.54
CA ILE A 71 7.36 -11.52 9.86
C ILE A 71 6.75 -11.00 8.55
N GLU A 72 5.43 -10.96 8.49
CA GLU A 72 4.66 -10.45 7.35
C GLU A 72 4.09 -9.07 7.68
N GLY A 73 4.30 -8.10 6.79
CA GLY A 73 3.65 -6.79 6.85
C GLY A 73 2.69 -6.65 5.68
N VAL A 74 1.45 -6.27 5.97
CA VAL A 74 0.38 -6.13 4.98
C VAL A 74 -0.16 -4.70 5.03
N VAL A 75 -0.21 -4.03 3.87
CA VAL A 75 -0.93 -2.76 3.71
C VAL A 75 -2.03 -2.99 2.68
N GLY A 76 -3.29 -2.77 3.08
CA GLY A 76 -4.42 -3.10 2.23
C GLY A 76 -5.75 -2.53 2.72
N THR A 77 -6.81 -2.90 2.02
CA THR A 77 -8.20 -2.59 2.40
C THR A 77 -9.08 -3.78 2.06
N SER A 78 -10.14 -4.00 2.85
CA SER A 78 -11.16 -5.01 2.59
C SER A 78 -12.23 -4.55 1.60
N LEU A 79 -12.20 -3.28 1.16
CA LEU A 79 -13.18 -2.74 0.22
C LEU A 79 -12.91 -3.27 -1.20
N ALA A 80 -13.80 -4.14 -1.69
CA ALA A 80 -13.65 -4.78 -3.01
C ALA A 80 -13.51 -3.77 -4.16
N TYR A 81 -14.17 -2.63 -4.08
CA TYR A 81 -14.07 -1.58 -5.11
C TYR A 81 -12.70 -0.89 -5.14
N ALA A 82 -11.80 -1.13 -4.18
CA ALA A 82 -10.44 -0.62 -4.22
C ALA A 82 -9.64 -1.18 -5.40
N VAL A 83 -9.93 -2.41 -5.83
CA VAL A 83 -9.24 -3.06 -6.96
C VAL A 83 -9.37 -2.24 -8.25
N PRO A 84 -10.57 -1.87 -8.73
CA PRO A 84 -10.68 -1.02 -9.92
C PRO A 84 -10.18 0.42 -9.71
N VAL A 85 -10.03 0.89 -8.48
CA VAL A 85 -9.37 2.18 -8.20
C VAL A 85 -7.84 2.06 -8.34
N GLU A 86 -7.26 0.96 -7.86
CA GLU A 86 -5.82 0.69 -7.94
C GLU A 86 -5.39 0.38 -9.38
N LEU A 87 -6.09 -0.56 -10.02
CA LEU A 87 -5.68 -1.16 -11.29
C LEU A 87 -6.43 -0.61 -12.51
N GLY A 88 -7.53 0.10 -12.27
CA GLY A 88 -8.47 0.46 -13.33
C GLY A 88 -9.50 -0.64 -13.58
N SER A 89 -10.41 -0.37 -14.50
CA SER A 89 -11.46 -1.31 -14.89
C SER A 89 -11.56 -1.42 -16.40
N GLY A 90 -11.99 -2.58 -16.89
CA GLY A 90 -12.33 -2.75 -18.30
C GLY A 90 -13.58 -1.96 -18.70
N PRO A 91 -13.87 -1.83 -20.01
CA PRO A 91 -15.08 -1.19 -20.50
C PRO A 91 -16.35 -1.86 -19.95
N HIS A 92 -17.21 -1.07 -19.32
CA HIS A 92 -18.51 -1.52 -18.80
C HIS A 92 -19.45 -0.31 -18.64
N MET A 93 -20.76 -0.53 -18.58
CA MET A 93 -21.70 0.55 -18.27
C MET A 93 -21.87 0.68 -16.75
N PRO A 94 -21.34 1.73 -16.11
CA PRO A 94 -21.56 1.94 -14.69
C PRO A 94 -22.98 2.47 -14.43
N PRO A 95 -23.51 2.32 -13.20
CA PRO A 95 -24.70 3.04 -12.77
C PRO A 95 -24.47 4.56 -12.86
N VAL A 96 -25.47 5.29 -13.32
CA VAL A 96 -25.33 6.74 -13.63
C VAL A 96 -25.53 7.57 -12.36
N GLU A 97 -26.35 7.12 -11.42
CA GLU A 97 -26.73 7.88 -10.22
C GLU A 97 -25.51 8.26 -9.36
N PRO A 98 -24.55 7.35 -9.07
CA PRO A 98 -23.33 7.72 -8.35
C PRO A 98 -22.46 8.73 -9.12
N LEU A 99 -22.50 8.69 -10.46
CA LEU A 99 -21.76 9.63 -11.31
C LEU A 99 -22.39 11.03 -11.33
N VAL A 100 -23.70 11.15 -11.13
CA VAL A 100 -24.37 12.44 -10.96
C VAL A 100 -23.86 13.15 -9.70
N GLU A 101 -23.82 12.44 -8.58
CA GLU A 101 -23.31 13.00 -7.32
C GLU A 101 -21.82 13.34 -7.42
N TRP A 102 -21.03 12.46 -8.05
CA TRP A 102 -19.63 12.75 -8.33
C TRP A 102 -19.46 14.01 -9.20
N ALA A 103 -20.26 14.16 -10.27
CA ALA A 103 -20.20 15.31 -11.17
C ALA A 103 -20.54 16.62 -10.44
N LYS A 104 -21.57 16.60 -9.58
CA LYS A 104 -21.90 17.76 -8.72
C LYS A 104 -20.71 18.16 -7.85
N GLN A 105 -20.07 17.19 -7.20
CA GLN A 105 -18.98 17.46 -6.25
C GLN A 105 -17.67 17.85 -6.94
N LYS A 106 -17.33 17.22 -8.06
CA LYS A 106 -16.03 17.41 -8.74
C LYS A 106 -16.05 18.46 -9.83
N LEU A 107 -17.18 18.63 -10.52
CA LEU A 107 -17.31 19.59 -11.62
C LEU A 107 -18.13 20.83 -11.23
N GLY A 108 -18.79 20.83 -10.07
CA GLY A 108 -19.59 21.96 -9.59
C GLY A 108 -20.92 22.17 -10.32
N VAL A 109 -21.30 21.24 -11.21
CA VAL A 109 -22.51 21.29 -12.03
C VAL A 109 -23.76 20.86 -11.24
N ARG A 110 -24.97 21.24 -11.72
CA ARG A 110 -26.23 20.95 -11.02
C ARG A 110 -27.37 20.56 -11.98
N GLY A 111 -28.43 19.95 -11.44
CA GLY A 111 -29.64 19.60 -12.19
C GLY A 111 -29.34 18.78 -13.46
N LYS A 112 -29.97 19.15 -14.57
CA LYS A 112 -29.80 18.47 -15.88
C LYS A 112 -28.37 18.46 -16.41
N GLU A 113 -27.55 19.45 -16.03
CA GLU A 113 -26.15 19.50 -16.43
C GLU A 113 -25.35 18.39 -15.75
N ALA A 114 -25.60 18.12 -14.47
CA ALA A 114 -24.99 17.01 -13.74
C ALA A 114 -25.38 15.65 -14.32
N GLU A 115 -26.64 15.47 -14.69
CA GLU A 115 -27.13 14.25 -15.36
C GLU A 115 -26.46 14.05 -16.72
N SER A 116 -26.34 15.12 -17.51
CA SER A 116 -25.70 15.08 -18.83
C SER A 116 -24.21 14.73 -18.71
N ALA A 117 -23.51 15.34 -17.74
CA ALA A 117 -22.12 15.02 -17.45
C ALA A 117 -21.94 13.56 -17.01
N ALA A 118 -22.81 13.07 -16.12
CA ALA A 118 -22.79 11.69 -15.65
C ALA A 118 -22.98 10.68 -16.78
N TRP A 119 -23.93 10.92 -17.69
CA TRP A 119 -24.12 10.09 -18.88
C TRP A 119 -22.92 10.12 -19.83
N GLY A 120 -22.29 11.28 -20.01
CA GLY A 120 -21.05 11.41 -20.79
C GLY A 120 -19.91 10.58 -20.19
N ILE A 121 -19.73 10.65 -18.87
CA ILE A 121 -18.74 9.86 -18.13
C ILE A 121 -19.05 8.36 -18.25
N ALA A 122 -20.31 7.96 -18.03
CA ALA A 122 -20.74 6.57 -18.14
C ALA A 122 -20.45 5.99 -19.53
N LYS A 123 -20.74 6.75 -20.60
CA LYS A 123 -20.44 6.35 -21.99
C LYS A 123 -18.94 6.26 -22.26
N ALA A 124 -18.15 7.17 -21.68
CA ALA A 124 -16.70 7.07 -21.77
C ALA A 124 -16.18 5.79 -21.08
N ILE A 125 -16.64 5.50 -19.86
CA ILE A 125 -16.27 4.26 -19.15
C ILE A 125 -16.73 3.04 -19.93
N ALA A 126 -17.94 3.05 -20.52
CA ALA A 126 -18.44 1.96 -21.35
C ALA A 126 -17.61 1.72 -22.61
N LYS A 127 -16.94 2.74 -23.14
CA LYS A 127 -16.11 2.62 -24.34
C LYS A 127 -14.67 2.17 -24.04
N ARG A 128 -14.07 2.67 -22.95
CA ARG A 128 -12.62 2.51 -22.68
C ARG A 128 -12.26 2.01 -21.28
N GLY A 129 -13.22 1.89 -20.37
CA GLY A 129 -12.97 1.59 -18.96
C GLY A 129 -12.40 2.78 -18.19
N THR A 130 -11.71 2.47 -17.09
CA THR A 130 -11.02 3.46 -16.25
C THR A 130 -9.53 3.12 -16.11
N LEU A 131 -8.70 4.15 -15.98
CA LEU A 131 -7.30 3.99 -15.60
C LEU A 131 -7.18 3.86 -14.08
N GLY A 132 -6.30 2.97 -13.62
CA GLY A 132 -5.95 2.84 -12.22
C GLY A 132 -5.15 4.03 -11.71
N VAL A 133 -5.44 4.46 -10.48
CA VAL A 133 -4.68 5.51 -9.79
C VAL A 133 -3.35 4.98 -9.28
N GLY A 134 -3.28 3.69 -8.96
CA GLY A 134 -2.04 3.07 -8.48
C GLY A 134 -1.61 3.48 -7.08
N MET A 135 -2.55 3.72 -6.18
CA MET A 135 -2.27 4.17 -4.82
C MET A 135 -1.33 3.23 -4.05
N PHE A 136 -1.44 1.91 -4.24
CA PHE A 136 -0.56 0.93 -3.60
C PHE A 136 0.78 0.79 -4.30
N HIS A 137 0.78 0.47 -5.60
CA HIS A 137 2.04 0.18 -6.29
C HIS A 137 2.95 1.41 -6.40
N ARG A 138 2.37 2.62 -6.53
CA ARG A 138 3.15 3.87 -6.55
C ARG A 138 3.70 4.21 -5.18
N ALA A 139 2.96 3.95 -4.09
CA ALA A 139 3.48 4.13 -2.74
C ALA A 139 4.69 3.22 -2.50
N LEU A 140 4.59 1.94 -2.85
CA LEU A 140 5.70 1.00 -2.72
C LEU A 140 6.90 1.41 -3.58
N ALA A 141 6.67 1.77 -4.85
CA ALA A 141 7.73 2.18 -5.76
C ALA A 141 8.46 3.44 -5.27
N ALA A 142 7.72 4.44 -4.77
CA ALA A 142 8.29 5.70 -4.27
C ALA A 142 9.12 5.51 -2.99
N ASN A 143 8.79 4.51 -2.17
CA ASN A 143 9.43 4.28 -0.87
C ASN A 143 10.44 3.12 -0.88
N ARG A 144 10.67 2.48 -2.04
CA ARG A 144 11.54 1.30 -2.16
C ARG A 144 12.94 1.54 -1.59
N GLN A 145 13.57 2.66 -1.95
CA GLN A 145 14.93 2.97 -1.52
C GLN A 145 15.03 3.19 -0.01
N GLN A 146 14.09 3.94 0.56
CA GLN A 146 14.02 4.18 2.00
C GLN A 146 13.82 2.87 2.79
N LEU A 147 12.98 1.96 2.29
CA LEU A 147 12.77 0.66 2.94
C LEU A 147 14.04 -0.20 2.93
N LEU A 148 14.81 -0.17 1.84
CA LEU A 148 16.10 -0.87 1.75
C LEU A 148 17.12 -0.33 2.76
N GLU A 149 17.22 0.99 2.86
CA GLU A 149 18.11 1.65 3.83
C GLU A 149 17.72 1.32 5.26
N GLN A 150 16.43 1.42 5.61
CA GLN A 150 15.91 1.07 6.93
C GLN A 150 16.11 -0.41 7.29
N PHE A 151 16.06 -1.31 6.31
CA PHE A 151 16.36 -2.71 6.50
C PHE A 151 17.84 -2.93 6.81
N GLY A 152 18.75 -2.32 6.06
CA GLY A 152 20.19 -2.39 6.34
C GLY A 152 20.53 -1.83 7.73
N GLU A 153 19.83 -0.78 8.17
CA GLU A 153 19.94 -0.28 9.55
C GLU A 153 19.43 -1.28 10.59
N CYS A 154 18.34 -1.99 10.31
CA CYS A 154 17.82 -3.04 11.17
C CYS A 154 18.85 -4.17 11.35
N VAL A 155 19.44 -4.67 10.26
CA VAL A 155 20.49 -5.70 10.30
C VAL A 155 21.68 -5.22 11.13
N ARG A 156 22.10 -3.96 10.98
CA ARG A 156 23.18 -3.39 11.79
C ARG A 156 22.83 -3.41 13.27
N ARG A 157 21.63 -2.96 13.67
CA ARG A 157 21.18 -2.99 15.07
C ARG A 157 21.17 -4.41 15.64
N ILE A 158 20.70 -5.40 14.87
CA ILE A 158 20.72 -6.82 15.24
C ILE A 158 22.15 -7.26 15.56
N THR A 159 23.08 -7.07 14.63
CA THR A 159 24.48 -7.50 14.81
C THR A 159 25.16 -6.81 16.00
N THR A 160 24.89 -5.53 16.23
CA THR A 160 25.40 -4.80 17.40
C THR A 160 24.84 -5.34 18.72
N ARG A 161 23.54 -5.64 18.78
CA ARG A 161 22.90 -6.19 19.99
C ARG A 161 23.45 -7.57 20.33
N ILE A 162 23.61 -8.44 19.35
CA ILE A 162 24.20 -9.79 19.55
C ILE A 162 25.64 -9.68 20.06
N GLY A 163 26.46 -8.82 19.45
CA GLY A 163 27.86 -8.63 19.88
C GLY A 163 28.03 -7.97 21.26
N THR A 164 26.98 -7.37 21.82
CA THR A 164 27.00 -6.77 23.18
C THR A 164 26.66 -7.79 24.28
N ILE A 165 26.13 -8.97 23.91
CA ILE A 165 25.73 -10.03 24.83
C ILE A 165 26.86 -11.07 25.03
N GLN A 166 27.91 -11.00 24.20
CA GLN A 166 29.15 -11.79 24.33
C GLN A 166 30.15 -11.11 25.27
#